data_AF-A0A3C0SNA3-F1
#
_entry.id   AF-A0A3C0SNA3-F1
#
_cell.length_a   1.000
_cell.length_b   1.000
_cell.length_c   1.000
_cell.angle_alpha   90.00
_cell.angle_beta   90.00
_cell.angle_gamma   90.00
#
_symmetry.space_group_name_H-M   'P 1'
#
loop_
_entity.id
_entity.type
_entity.pdbx_description
1 polymer ?
#
loop_
_entity_poly.entity_id
_entity_poly.type
_entity_poly.pdbx_seq_one_letter_code
_entity_poly.pdbx_strand_id
1 'polypeptide(L)' 'MISKMLFEEATDINFFIGKAINPSHNELNSDVSYTIKLGIIRELEKILNDMGKNVKMSLC' A
#
# COMPACT_ATOMS: atom_id res chain seq x y z
N MET A 1 -2.62 -6.01 13.77
CA MET A 1 -2.23 -7.32 13.20
C MET A 1 -1.32 -7.17 11.98
N ILE A 2 -1.70 -6.39 10.97
CA ILE A 2 -0.86 -6.15 9.77
C ILE A 2 0.52 -5.53 10.12
N SER A 3 0.59 -4.59 11.06
CA SER A 3 1.87 -3.96 11.43
C SER A 3 2.89 -4.96 11.98
N LYS A 4 2.45 -5.96 12.76
CA LYS A 4 3.33 -7.03 13.26
C LYS A 4 3.89 -7.86 12.11
N MET A 5 3.02 -8.26 11.18
CA MET A 5 3.43 -9.00 9.99
C MET A 5 4.46 -8.22 9.18
N LEU A 6 4.26 -6.91 8.98
CA LEU A 6 5.17 -6.08 8.19
C LEU A 6 6.50 -5.80 8.89
N PHE A 7 6.48 -5.52 10.19
CA PHE A 7 7.67 -5.05 10.91
C PHE A 7 8.50 -6.20 11.48
N GLU A 8 7.84 -7.21 12.06
CA GLU A 8 8.52 -8.27 12.81
C GLU A 8 8.70 -9.53 11.96
N GLU A 9 7.69 -9.91 11.17
CA GLU A 9 7.64 -11.25 10.56
C GLU A 9 8.11 -11.26 9.10
N ALA A 10 7.82 -10.22 8.32
CA ALA A 10 8.15 -10.18 6.89
C ALA A 10 9.63 -9.87 6.65
N THR A 11 10.18 -10.37 5.55
CA THR A 11 11.50 -9.99 5.01
C THR A 11 11.34 -9.37 3.63
N ASP A 12 10.61 -10.06 2.75
CA ASP A 12 10.25 -9.58 1.41
C ASP A 12 8.75 -9.23 1.35
N ILE A 13 8.43 -8.05 0.83
CA ILE A 13 7.07 -7.51 0.80
C ILE A 13 6.72 -7.12 -0.63
N ASN A 14 5.60 -7.63 -1.14
CA ASN A 14 5.09 -7.27 -2.46
C ASN A 14 3.80 -6.45 -2.30
N PHE A 15 3.86 -5.18 -2.72
CA PHE A 15 2.67 -4.34 -2.82
C PHE A 15 2.07 -4.43 -4.22
N PHE A 16 0.82 -4.86 -4.27
CA PHE A 16 0.00 -4.88 -5.48
C PHE A 16 -0.96 -3.70 -5.45
N ILE A 17 -0.79 -2.79 -6.40
CA ILE A 17 -1.50 -1.52 -6.47
C ILE A 17 -2.47 -1.60 -7.64
N GLY A 18 -3.76 -1.55 -7.35
CA GLY A 18 -4.81 -1.59 -8.36
C GLY A 18 -5.97 -0.66 -8.01
N LYS A 19 -6.94 -0.57 -8.92
CA LYS A 19 -8.19 0.16 -8.67
C LYS A 19 -9.14 -0.74 -7.88
N ALA A 20 -9.44 -0.35 -6.64
CA ALA A 20 -10.52 -1.00 -5.89
C ALA A 20 -11.88 -0.57 -6.47
N ILE A 21 -12.67 -1.53 -6.96
CA ILE A 21 -14.08 -1.34 -7.29
C ILE A 21 -14.87 -1.80 -6.06
N ASN A 22 -15.33 -0.85 -5.25
CA ASN A 22 -16.18 -1.16 -4.10
C ASN A 22 -17.62 -0.72 -4.40
N PRO A 23 -18.59 -1.66 -4.53
CA PRO A 23 -19.99 -1.34 -4.80
C PRO A 23 -20.60 -0.35 -3.81
N SER A 24 -20.18 -0.40 -2.53
CA SER A 24 -20.67 0.48 -1.46
C SER A 24 -20.09 1.89 -1.50
N HIS A 25 -19.12 2.15 -2.38
CA HIS A 25 -18.40 3.43 -2.50
C HIS A 25 -18.80 4.20 -3.77
N ASN A 26 -19.81 3.72 -4.51
CA ASN A 26 -20.33 4.36 -5.72
C ASN A 26 -21.25 5.57 -5.41
N GLU A 27 -21.73 5.73 -4.17
CA GLU A 27 -22.61 6.86 -3.78
C GLU A 27 -21.85 8.06 -3.20
N LEU A 28 -20.63 7.86 -2.70
CA LEU A 28 -19.73 8.96 -2.33
C LEU A 28 -18.65 9.09 -3.39
N ASN A 29 -18.71 10.15 -4.19
CA ASN A 29 -17.64 10.64 -5.07
C ASN A 29 -16.38 11.09 -4.28
N SER A 30 -15.99 10.37 -3.23
CA SER A 30 -14.69 10.51 -2.60
C SER A 30 -13.68 9.72 -3.41
N ASP A 31 -13.45 10.19 -4.63
CA ASP A 31 -12.23 9.88 -5.37
C ASP A 31 -11.07 10.50 -4.58
N VAL A 32 -10.61 9.79 -3.54
CA VAL A 32 -9.27 10.00 -3.01
C VAL A 32 -8.35 9.86 -4.20
N SER A 33 -7.81 11.01 -4.65
CA SER A 33 -7.00 11.12 -5.85
C SER A 33 -5.94 10.03 -5.82
N TYR A 34 -5.85 9.29 -6.92
CA TYR A 34 -4.87 8.23 -7.14
C TYR A 34 -3.45 8.64 -6.69
N THR A 35 -3.12 9.92 -6.89
CA THR A 35 -1.87 10.55 -6.45
C THR A 35 -1.64 10.46 -4.94
N ILE A 36 -2.68 10.66 -4.12
CA ILE A 36 -2.58 10.57 -2.65
C ILE A 36 -2.34 9.12 -2.22
N LYS A 37 -3.07 8.17 -2.81
CA LYS A 37 -2.88 6.73 -2.51
C LYS A 37 -1.46 6.29 -2.84
N LEU A 38 -0.94 6.68 -4.00
CA LEU A 38 0.45 6.41 -4.37
C LEU A 38 1.45 7.08 -3.43
N GLY A 39 1.21 8.33 -3.01
CA GLY A 39 2.06 9.04 -2.05
C GLY A 39 2.21 8.26 -0.75
N ILE A 40 1.09 7.77 -0.20
CA ILE A 40 1.09 6.94 1.02
C ILE A 40 1.87 5.64 0.82
N ILE A 41 1.65 4.95 -0.31
CA ILE A 41 2.35 3.69 -0.59
C ILE A 41 3.87 3.90 -0.71
N ARG A 42 4.30 5.01 -1.34
CA ARG A 42 5.71 5.35 -1.47
C ARG A 42 6.38 5.65 -0.14
N GLU A 43 5.71 6.38 0.75
CA GLU A 43 6.25 6.60 2.10
C GLU A 43 6.35 5.29 2.89
N LEU A 44 5.35 4.42 2.76
CA LEU A 44 5.37 3.13 3.44
C LEU A 44 6.48 2.22 2.92
N GLU A 45 6.68 2.16 1.60
CA GLU A 45 7.81 1.48 0.96
C GLU A 45 9.14 1.98 1.52
N LYS A 46 9.32 3.31 1.60
CA LYS A 46 10.54 3.91 2.14
C LYS A 46 10.80 3.45 3.58
N ILE A 47 9.82 3.60 4.46
CA ILE A 47 9.96 3.24 5.88
C ILE A 47 10.30 1.74 6.03
N LEU A 48 9.64 0.87 5.27
CA LEU A 48 9.90 -0.58 5.34
C LEU A 48 11.29 -0.94 4.80
N ASN A 49 11.75 -0.30 3.72
CA ASN A 49 13.13 -0.46 3.23
C ASN A 49 14.16 0.04 4.25
N ASP A 50 13.90 1.18 4.91
CA ASP A 50 14.77 1.71 5.99
C ASP A 50 14.83 0.75 7.20
N MET A 51 13.78 -0.05 7.40
CA MET A 51 13.74 -1.13 8.41
C MET A 51 14.42 -2.44 7.94
N GLY A 52 15.06 -2.45 6.77
CA GLY A 52 15.75 -3.60 6.21
C GLY A 52 14.86 -4.64 5.54
N LYS A 53 13.63 -4.27 5.16
CA LYS A 53 12.74 -5.13 4.35
C LYS A 53 13.02 -4.93 2.86
N ASN A 54 12.82 -5.96 2.04
CA ASN A 54 12.88 -5.82 0.59
C ASN A 54 11.47 -5.59 0.05
N VAL A 55 11.16 -4.36 -0.35
CA VAL A 55 9.83 -4.03 -0.87
C VAL A 55 9.84 -3.98 -2.40
N LYS A 56 8.84 -4.61 -3.03
CA LYS A 56 8.58 -4.51 -4.47
C LYS A 56 7.16 -4.02 -4.72
N MET A 57 7.02 -3.02 -5.58
CA MET A 57 5.72 -2.53 -6.05
C MET A 57 5.38 -3.12 -7.42
N SER A 58 4.11 -3.47 -7.62
CA SER A 58 3.56 -3.89 -8.91
C SER A 58 2.20 -3.24 -9.14
N LEU A 59 2.04 -2.60 -10.30
CA LEU A 59 0.75 -2.05 -10.76
C LEU A 59 -0.01 -3.17 -11.47
N CYS A 60 -1.28 -3.36 -11.08
CA CYS A 60 -2.17 -4.41 -11.60
C CYS A 60 -3.43 -3.82 -12.21
#